data_AF-A0A5C6S5T3-F1
#
_entry.id   AF-A0A5C6S5T3-F1
#
_cell.length_a   1.000
_cell.length_b   1.000
_cell.length_c   1.000
_cell.angle_alpha   90.00
_cell.angle_beta   90.00
_cell.angle_gamma   90.00
#
_symmetry.space_group_name_H-M   'P 1'
#
loop_
_entity.id
_entity.type
_entity.pdbx_description
1 polymer ?
#
loop_
_entity_poly.entity_id
_entity_poly.type
_entity_poly.pdbx_seq_one_letter_code
_entity_poly.pdbx_strand_id
1 'polypeptide(L)'
;MRLAFAVLLAATGGGAVAETGATGDAAQGRAIFHDGAGLVPIVAGRALPRMEGRMPCAGCHGSDGQGGTEGGAGRAPAIRWSVLSNPPAGGVAYDAAALGKAIREGIAADGRTLQMPHFDVSDSQVGDIRAYLGMLDQIETQGISGESIALILPAPQSAAQAAGAAISAFNAEGGSYGRRVIAGQEGFVDLGSLLGDLRGRLSAAEEDQARSASEVSGWQALPRDDPKAPLQLRRGDARAFVGPAPPSLNWALANGADLEAARIHALTALILQELRLSGRNLGRSAFLERIGKLDLAPALAIYENDAGP
;
A
#
# COMPACT_ATOMS: atom_id res chain seq x y z
N MET A 1 -2.96 37.12 68.08
CA MET A 1 -1.92 37.43 67.08
C MET A 1 -2.05 36.47 65.91
N ARG A 2 -2.67 36.88 64.80
CA ARG A 2 -2.70 36.11 63.55
C ARG A 2 -2.43 37.11 62.42
N LEU A 3 -1.23 37.03 61.83
CA LEU A 3 -0.86 37.80 60.64
C LEU A 3 -1.48 37.15 59.40
N ALA A 4 -2.12 37.97 58.56
CA ALA A 4 -2.53 37.60 57.21
C ALA A 4 -1.42 38.00 56.22
N PHE A 5 -0.92 37.05 55.44
CA PHE A 5 -0.05 37.29 54.29
C PHE A 5 -0.88 37.14 53.02
N ALA A 6 -1.07 38.23 52.29
CA ALA A 6 -1.66 38.23 50.96
C ALA A 6 -0.52 38.08 49.93
N VAL A 7 -0.53 36.98 49.17
CA VAL A 7 0.38 36.77 48.04
C VAL A 7 -0.35 37.18 46.76
N LEU A 8 0.19 38.20 46.09
CA LEU A 8 -0.27 38.69 44.80
C LEU A 8 0.44 37.88 43.70
N LEU A 9 -0.29 37.04 42.97
CA LEU A 9 0.24 36.29 41.82
C LEU A 9 0.02 37.12 40.55
N ALA A 10 1.11 37.64 39.99
CA ALA A 10 1.11 38.30 38.68
C ALA A 10 1.20 37.22 37.58
N ALA A 11 0.12 37.05 36.81
CA ALA A 11 0.10 36.20 35.63
C ALA A 11 0.65 36.98 34.44
N THR A 12 1.89 36.69 34.03
CA THR A 12 2.44 37.12 32.74
C THR A 12 1.88 36.22 31.64
N GLY A 13 0.93 36.75 30.85
CA GLY A 13 0.42 36.10 29.65
C GLY A 13 1.50 36.03 28.57
N GLY A 14 2.12 34.86 28.40
CA GLY A 14 2.90 34.54 27.21
C GLY A 14 1.96 34.32 26.03
N GLY A 15 1.97 35.25 25.08
CA GLY A 15 1.27 35.08 23.82
C GLY A 15 1.91 33.97 23.00
N ALA A 16 1.19 32.85 22.84
CA ALA A 16 1.50 31.88 21.81
C ALA A 16 1.17 32.51 20.46
N VAL A 17 2.20 32.80 19.66
CA VAL A 17 2.04 33.18 18.27
C VAL A 17 1.60 31.92 17.53
N ALA A 18 0.30 31.80 17.28
CA ALA A 18 -0.21 30.79 16.36
C ALA A 18 0.37 31.10 14.98
N GLU A 19 1.21 30.21 14.45
CA GLU A 19 1.60 30.26 13.05
C GLU A 19 0.34 30.17 12.21
N THR A 20 -0.03 31.27 11.57
CA THR A 20 -1.02 31.31 10.50
C THR A 20 -0.38 30.71 9.25
N GLY A 21 -0.08 29.41 9.29
CA GLY A 21 0.26 28.64 8.10
C GLY A 21 -1.02 28.39 7.33
N ALA A 22 -1.09 28.87 6.09
CA ALA A 22 -2.18 28.57 5.17
C ALA A 22 -2.50 27.07 5.22
N THR A 23 -3.76 26.73 5.53
CA THR A 23 -4.27 25.37 5.47
C THR A 23 -4.23 24.94 4.02
N GLY A 24 -3.22 24.17 3.63
CA GLY A 24 -3.11 23.61 2.28
C GLY A 24 -4.19 22.56 2.02
N ASP A 25 -4.53 22.36 0.76
CA ASP A 25 -5.38 21.28 0.29
C ASP A 25 -4.54 20.01 0.05
N ALA A 26 -4.65 19.04 0.95
CA ALA A 26 -3.91 17.78 0.83
C ALA A 26 -4.30 16.95 -0.39
N ALA A 27 -5.50 17.11 -0.95
CA ALA A 27 -5.87 16.42 -2.19
C ALA A 27 -5.11 16.99 -3.39
N GLN A 28 -4.95 18.31 -3.45
CA GLN A 28 -4.09 18.95 -4.44
C GLN A 28 -2.62 18.62 -4.21
N GLY A 29 -2.17 18.62 -2.95
CA GLY A 29 -0.84 18.18 -2.57
C GLY A 29 -0.53 16.76 -3.03
N ARG A 30 -1.51 15.85 -2.93
CA ARG A 30 -1.41 14.47 -3.44
C ARG A 30 -1.19 14.45 -4.96
N ALA A 31 -1.98 15.20 -5.71
CA ALA A 31 -1.87 15.28 -7.17
C ALA A 31 -0.51 15.86 -7.61
N ILE A 32 -0.01 16.89 -6.90
CA ILE A 32 1.31 17.44 -7.14
C ILE A 32 2.40 16.39 -6.84
N PHE A 33 2.30 15.72 -5.70
CA PHE A 33 3.31 14.77 -5.23
C PHE A 33 3.42 13.49 -6.08
N HIS A 34 2.28 12.89 -6.46
CA HIS A 34 2.26 11.62 -7.22
C HIS A 34 2.26 11.83 -8.73
N ASP A 35 1.64 12.89 -9.22
CA ASP A 35 1.40 13.07 -10.66
C ASP A 35 2.17 14.26 -11.24
N GLY A 36 2.82 15.07 -10.38
CA GLY A 36 3.46 16.32 -10.81
C GLY A 36 2.46 17.35 -11.31
N ALA A 37 1.20 17.28 -10.86
CA ALA A 37 0.12 18.12 -11.35
C ALA A 37 0.47 19.61 -11.23
N GLY A 38 0.43 20.32 -12.36
CA GLY A 38 0.73 21.75 -12.38
C GLY A 38 2.18 22.15 -12.11
N LEU A 39 3.13 21.20 -12.02
CA LEU A 39 4.54 21.50 -11.88
C LEU A 39 5.18 21.94 -13.20
N VAL A 40 6.01 22.98 -13.12
CA VAL A 40 6.82 23.48 -14.23
C VAL A 40 8.30 23.35 -13.82
N PRO A 41 9.05 22.39 -14.40
CA PRO A 41 10.44 22.20 -14.02
C PRO A 41 11.34 23.31 -14.59
N ILE A 42 12.32 23.72 -13.79
CA ILE A 42 13.33 24.71 -14.15
C ILE A 42 14.67 23.99 -14.35
N VAL A 43 15.20 24.01 -15.56
CA VAL A 43 16.48 23.39 -15.92
C VAL A 43 17.41 24.45 -16.50
N ALA A 44 18.61 24.59 -15.93
CA ALA A 44 19.58 25.61 -16.30
C ALA A 44 18.98 27.04 -16.35
N GLY A 45 18.10 27.35 -15.40
CA GLY A 45 17.43 28.66 -15.30
C GLY A 45 16.29 28.88 -16.30
N ARG A 46 15.86 27.87 -17.04
CA ARG A 46 14.75 27.95 -18.00
C ARG A 46 13.59 27.06 -17.58
N ALA A 47 12.38 27.61 -17.61
CA ALA A 47 11.15 26.85 -17.48
C ALA A 47 10.99 25.93 -18.70
N LEU A 48 10.78 24.64 -18.46
CA LEU A 48 10.42 23.67 -19.48
C LEU A 48 8.88 23.52 -19.54
N PRO A 49 8.31 22.96 -20.62
CA PRO A 49 6.89 22.63 -20.67
C PRO A 49 6.47 21.76 -19.47
N ARG A 50 5.20 21.87 -19.05
CA ARG A 50 4.64 21.02 -17.99
C ARG A 50 4.92 19.56 -18.31
N MET A 51 5.42 18.85 -17.31
CA MET A 51 5.86 17.47 -17.42
C MET A 51 5.00 16.57 -16.53
N GLU A 52 3.69 16.77 -16.54
CA GLU A 52 2.72 15.94 -15.81
C GLU A 52 3.03 14.45 -16.06
N GLY A 53 3.19 13.69 -14.97
CA GLY A 53 3.51 12.28 -14.97
C GLY A 53 4.97 11.89 -15.29
N ARG A 54 5.90 12.83 -15.53
CA ARG A 54 7.29 12.50 -15.92
C ARG A 54 8.33 12.69 -14.82
N MET A 55 8.12 13.61 -13.87
CA MET A 55 9.04 13.82 -12.73
C MET A 55 8.26 14.20 -11.44
N PRO A 56 7.32 13.35 -10.97
CA PRO A 56 6.66 13.58 -9.70
C PRO A 56 7.61 13.38 -8.51
N CYS A 57 7.33 14.04 -7.39
CA CYS A 57 8.12 13.92 -6.16
C CYS A 57 8.23 12.45 -5.70
N ALA A 58 7.13 11.69 -5.83
CA ALA A 58 7.05 10.27 -5.48
C ALA A 58 8.03 9.39 -6.26
N GLY A 59 8.44 9.80 -7.47
CA GLY A 59 9.38 9.03 -8.30
C GLY A 59 10.76 8.91 -7.67
N CYS A 60 11.25 9.97 -7.02
CA CYS A 60 12.53 9.96 -6.32
C CYS A 60 12.36 9.64 -4.83
N HIS A 61 11.37 10.25 -4.18
CA HIS A 61 11.20 10.19 -2.72
C HIS A 61 10.34 9.01 -2.24
N GLY A 62 9.86 8.16 -3.14
CA GLY A 62 8.94 7.06 -2.84
C GLY A 62 7.50 7.53 -2.66
N SER A 63 6.54 6.63 -2.88
CA SER A 63 5.10 6.92 -2.74
C SER A 63 4.70 7.31 -1.32
N ASP A 64 5.48 6.89 -0.32
CA ASP A 64 5.30 7.18 1.09
C ASP A 64 6.25 8.27 1.63
N GLY A 65 7.06 8.88 0.77
CA GLY A 65 8.01 9.91 1.15
C GLY A 65 9.15 9.44 2.06
N GLN A 66 9.48 8.14 2.14
CA GLN A 66 10.62 7.64 2.93
C GLN A 66 11.98 7.82 2.26
N GLY A 67 11.98 8.36 1.05
CA GLY A 67 13.16 8.38 0.20
C GLY A 67 13.33 7.08 -0.57
N GLY A 68 14.19 7.11 -1.57
CA GLY A 68 14.39 6.00 -2.48
C GLY A 68 15.75 6.06 -3.14
N THR A 69 16.06 5.03 -3.91
CA THR A 69 17.23 5.00 -4.80
C THR A 69 16.74 5.02 -6.23
N GLU A 70 17.02 6.08 -6.97
CA GLU A 70 16.78 6.13 -8.41
C GLU A 70 18.10 5.84 -9.13
N GLY A 71 18.10 4.84 -10.03
CA GLY A 71 19.19 4.62 -11.00
C GLY A 71 20.60 4.35 -10.44
N GLY A 72 20.75 4.05 -9.14
CA GLY A 72 22.04 3.68 -8.53
C GLY A 72 23.02 4.83 -8.25
N ALA A 73 22.65 6.11 -8.48
CA ALA A 73 23.60 7.24 -8.35
C ALA A 73 23.33 8.19 -7.17
N GLY A 74 22.15 8.14 -6.53
CA GLY A 74 21.87 8.93 -5.34
C GLY A 74 20.63 8.45 -4.58
N ARG A 75 20.68 8.48 -3.24
CA ARG A 75 19.53 8.18 -2.39
C ARG A 75 18.79 9.49 -2.10
N ALA A 76 17.56 9.62 -2.60
CA ALA A 76 16.68 10.69 -2.18
C ALA A 76 16.32 10.50 -0.69
N PRO A 77 16.35 11.55 0.14
CA PRO A 77 16.03 11.44 1.56
C PRO A 77 14.52 11.28 1.79
N ALA A 78 14.15 10.88 3.00
CA ALA A 78 12.77 10.97 3.48
C ALA A 78 12.32 12.43 3.55
N ILE A 79 11.09 12.70 3.11
CA ILE A 79 10.49 14.04 3.08
C ILE A 79 9.11 14.11 3.74
N ARG A 80 8.71 13.08 4.49
CA ARG A 80 7.52 13.17 5.35
C ARG A 80 7.65 14.38 6.28
N TRP A 81 6.54 15.07 6.54
CA TRP A 81 6.62 16.33 7.31
C TRP A 81 7.13 16.10 8.73
N SER A 82 6.85 14.95 9.34
CA SER A 82 7.39 14.54 10.64
C SER A 82 8.91 14.51 10.69
N VAL A 83 9.57 14.18 9.57
CA VAL A 83 11.03 14.18 9.42
C VAL A 83 11.55 15.58 9.09
N LEU A 84 10.87 16.31 8.19
CA LEU A 84 11.31 17.63 7.76
C LEU A 84 11.18 18.69 8.87
N SER A 85 10.07 18.68 9.61
CA SER A 85 9.81 19.65 10.69
C SER A 85 10.52 19.32 12.00
N ASN A 86 11.02 18.09 12.16
CA ASN A 86 11.77 17.66 13.33
C ASN A 86 12.91 16.71 12.90
N PRO A 87 13.96 17.24 12.25
CA PRO A 87 15.02 16.43 11.70
C PRO A 87 15.85 15.75 12.81
N PRO A 88 16.26 14.49 12.63
CA PRO A 88 17.12 13.80 13.59
C PRO A 88 18.51 14.46 13.67
N ALA A 89 19.18 14.25 14.81
CA ALA A 89 20.58 14.63 15.04
C ALA A 89 20.91 16.14 14.91
N GLY A 90 19.95 17.02 15.24
CA GLY A 90 20.21 18.46 15.32
C GLY A 90 20.23 19.19 13.97
N GLY A 91 19.63 18.60 12.93
CA GLY A 91 19.40 19.28 11.66
C GLY A 91 18.52 20.52 11.80
N VAL A 92 18.51 21.37 10.77
CA VAL A 92 17.62 22.55 10.74
C VAL A 92 16.23 22.13 10.28
N ALA A 93 15.23 22.37 11.13
CA ALA A 93 13.84 22.08 10.80
C ALA A 93 13.36 22.91 9.61
N TYR A 94 12.55 22.29 8.76
CA TYR A 94 11.85 22.97 7.69
C TYR A 94 10.59 23.64 8.22
N ASP A 95 10.40 24.89 7.81
CA ASP A 95 9.10 25.55 7.77
C ASP A 95 8.59 25.62 6.31
N ALA A 96 7.45 26.29 6.09
CA ALA A 96 6.89 26.45 4.75
C ALA A 96 7.82 27.23 3.81
N ALA A 97 8.54 28.23 4.32
CA ALA A 97 9.44 29.06 3.51
C ALA A 97 10.68 28.26 3.09
N ALA A 98 11.29 27.52 4.00
CA ALA A 98 12.41 26.62 3.74
C ALA A 98 12.01 25.50 2.77
N LEU A 99 10.79 24.95 2.89
CA LEU A 99 10.29 23.96 1.92
C LEU A 99 10.12 24.58 0.54
N GLY A 100 9.51 25.77 0.44
CA GLY A 100 9.37 26.49 -0.82
C GLY A 100 10.73 26.79 -1.47
N LYS A 101 11.71 27.19 -0.68
CA LYS A 101 13.08 27.43 -1.14
C LYS A 101 13.75 26.15 -1.64
N ALA A 102 13.56 25.02 -0.96
CA ALA A 102 14.09 23.74 -1.41
C ALA A 102 13.50 23.33 -2.77
N ILE A 103 12.20 23.52 -2.98
CA ILE A 103 11.54 23.13 -4.24
C ILE A 103 11.89 24.09 -5.39
N ARG A 104 11.94 25.40 -5.14
CA ARG A 104 12.18 26.43 -6.18
C ARG A 104 13.64 26.62 -6.53
N GLU A 105 14.51 26.57 -5.53
CA GLU A 105 15.92 26.98 -5.65
C GLU A 105 16.89 25.82 -5.40
N GLY A 106 16.40 24.67 -4.94
CA GLY A 106 17.26 23.55 -4.55
C GLY A 106 18.12 23.89 -3.33
N ILE A 107 17.62 24.69 -2.39
CA ILE A 107 18.36 25.06 -1.18
C ILE A 107 17.64 24.52 0.05
N ALA A 108 18.34 23.67 0.81
CA ALA A 108 17.84 23.09 2.04
C ALA A 108 17.70 24.12 3.18
N ALA A 109 17.03 23.73 4.27
CA ALA A 109 16.85 24.59 5.45
C ALA A 109 18.18 25.00 6.10
N ASP A 110 19.23 24.18 5.97
CA ASP A 110 20.60 24.47 6.42
C ASP A 110 21.44 25.28 5.41
N GLY A 111 20.85 25.68 4.28
CA GLY A 111 21.51 26.42 3.20
C GLY A 111 22.27 25.57 2.19
N ARG A 112 22.34 24.24 2.37
CA ARG A 112 23.03 23.35 1.43
C ARG A 112 22.28 23.22 0.11
N THR A 113 23.02 23.18 -1.00
CA THR A 113 22.45 22.89 -2.32
C THR A 113 22.01 21.43 -2.44
N LEU A 114 20.81 21.22 -2.95
CA LEU A 114 20.18 19.93 -3.20
C LEU A 114 20.41 19.51 -4.66
N GLN A 115 20.58 18.20 -4.87
CA GLN A 115 20.62 17.60 -6.21
C GLN A 115 19.23 17.07 -6.52
N MET A 116 18.31 17.98 -6.87
CA MET A 116 16.89 17.73 -7.12
C MET A 116 16.42 18.68 -8.24
N PRO A 117 15.48 18.29 -9.13
CA PRO A 117 14.89 19.22 -10.07
C PRO A 117 14.22 20.41 -9.35
N HIS A 118 14.38 21.61 -9.90
CA HIS A 118 13.72 22.80 -9.36
C HIS A 118 12.37 22.97 -10.05
N PHE A 119 11.40 23.53 -9.33
CA PHE A 119 10.05 23.74 -9.86
C PHE A 119 9.53 25.15 -9.59
N ASP A 120 8.88 25.74 -10.58
CA ASP A 120 8.09 26.96 -10.39
C ASP A 120 6.76 26.60 -9.69
N VAL A 121 6.72 26.83 -8.37
CA VAL A 121 5.57 26.56 -7.51
C VAL A 121 5.16 27.82 -6.75
N SER A 122 3.86 28.10 -6.67
CA SER A 122 3.31 29.16 -5.83
C SER A 122 3.35 28.79 -4.33
N ASP A 123 3.21 29.78 -3.44
CA ASP A 123 3.15 29.50 -2.00
C ASP A 123 1.93 28.65 -1.62
N SER A 124 0.83 28.76 -2.37
CA SER A 124 -0.34 27.89 -2.22
C SER A 124 0.02 26.43 -2.50
N GLN A 125 0.71 26.16 -3.61
CA GLN A 125 1.16 24.80 -3.95
C GLN A 125 2.14 24.24 -2.92
N VAL A 126 3.03 25.07 -2.37
CA VAL A 126 3.90 24.65 -1.25
C VAL A 126 3.08 24.28 -0.02
N GLY A 127 2.04 25.05 0.30
CA GLY A 127 1.08 24.74 1.35
C GLY A 127 0.37 23.40 1.13
N ASP A 128 -0.11 23.16 -0.08
CA ASP A 128 -0.80 21.92 -0.48
C ASP A 128 0.14 20.70 -0.37
N ILE A 129 1.36 20.79 -0.91
CA ILE A 129 2.39 19.76 -0.79
C ILE A 129 2.69 19.47 0.69
N ARG A 130 2.92 20.51 1.51
CA ARG A 130 3.17 20.36 2.95
C ARG A 130 2.02 19.65 3.65
N ALA A 131 0.78 20.04 3.36
CA ALA A 131 -0.41 19.41 3.93
C ALA A 131 -0.45 17.91 3.60
N TYR A 132 -0.15 17.53 2.35
CA TYR A 132 -0.08 16.12 1.97
C TYR A 132 1.08 15.36 2.62
N LEU A 133 2.29 15.96 2.66
CA LEU A 133 3.45 15.37 3.35
C LEU A 133 3.19 15.14 4.86
N GLY A 134 2.32 15.95 5.47
CA GLY A 134 1.85 15.79 6.84
C GLY A 134 0.93 14.59 7.06
N MET A 135 0.28 14.10 6.00
CA MET A 135 -0.64 12.95 6.08
C MET A 135 0.06 11.61 5.81
N LEU A 136 1.26 11.59 5.22
CA LEU A 136 1.92 10.36 4.77
C LEU A 136 2.10 9.32 5.89
N ASP A 137 2.51 9.73 7.10
CA ASP A 137 2.64 8.80 8.24
C ASP A 137 1.30 8.16 8.63
N GLN A 138 0.23 8.95 8.62
CA GLN A 138 -1.12 8.46 8.91
C GLN A 138 -1.62 7.54 7.79
N ILE A 139 -1.38 7.89 6.53
CA ILE A 139 -1.75 7.07 5.37
C ILE A 139 -1.06 5.71 5.42
N GLU A 140 0.21 5.66 5.82
CA GLU A 140 0.98 4.43 5.89
C GLU A 140 0.53 3.47 6.99
N THR A 141 -0.11 4.00 8.04
CA THR A 141 -0.54 3.24 9.22
C THR A 141 -2.05 3.17 9.40
N GLN A 142 -2.82 3.79 8.49
CA GLN A 142 -4.27 3.79 8.53
C GLN A 142 -4.81 2.36 8.61
N GLY A 143 -5.80 2.14 9.46
CA GLY A 143 -6.38 0.81 9.67
C GLY A 143 -5.50 -0.15 10.47
N ILE A 144 -4.32 0.25 10.96
CA ILE A 144 -3.47 -0.55 11.86
C ILE A 144 -3.60 -0.03 13.28
N SER A 145 -3.82 -0.95 14.23
CA SER A 145 -3.77 -0.68 15.67
C SER A 145 -2.81 -1.64 16.39
N GLY A 146 -2.75 -1.55 17.72
CA GLY A 146 -2.02 -2.52 18.54
C GLY A 146 -2.60 -3.94 18.45
N GLU A 147 -3.90 -4.07 18.16
CA GLU A 147 -4.65 -5.33 18.26
C GLU A 147 -5.23 -5.80 16.92
N SER A 148 -5.32 -4.91 15.93
CA SER A 148 -6.02 -5.19 14.69
C SER A 148 -5.40 -4.56 13.45
N ILE A 149 -5.70 -5.16 12.30
CA ILE A 149 -5.46 -4.63 10.97
C ILE A 149 -6.80 -4.67 10.22
N ALA A 150 -7.37 -3.51 9.93
CA ALA A 150 -8.60 -3.40 9.17
C ALA A 150 -8.32 -3.53 7.67
N LEU A 151 -9.16 -4.25 6.94
CA LEU A 151 -9.14 -4.33 5.47
C LEU A 151 -10.51 -3.94 4.93
N ILE A 152 -10.55 -3.26 3.79
CA ILE A 152 -11.81 -3.06 3.06
C ILE A 152 -12.06 -4.34 2.26
N LEU A 153 -13.23 -4.96 2.44
CA LEU A 153 -13.59 -6.19 1.74
C LEU A 153 -14.11 -5.90 0.33
N PRO A 154 -13.96 -6.85 -0.62
CA PRO A 154 -14.54 -6.71 -1.96
C PRO A 154 -16.05 -6.55 -1.91
N ALA A 155 -16.60 -5.72 -2.80
CA ALA A 155 -18.04 -5.39 -2.82
C ALA A 155 -18.97 -6.59 -3.13
N PRO A 156 -18.66 -7.49 -4.09
CA PRO A 156 -19.52 -8.65 -4.32
C PRO A 156 -19.61 -9.55 -3.09
N GLN A 157 -20.82 -9.93 -2.69
CA GLN A 157 -21.05 -10.68 -1.45
C GLN A 157 -20.32 -12.03 -1.42
N SER A 158 -20.29 -12.76 -2.54
CA SER A 158 -19.57 -14.03 -2.66
C SER A 158 -18.06 -13.86 -2.47
N ALA A 159 -17.49 -12.79 -3.06
CA ALA A 159 -16.09 -12.42 -2.87
C ALA A 159 -15.80 -12.04 -1.41
N ALA A 160 -16.68 -11.27 -0.77
CA ALA A 160 -16.54 -10.88 0.62
C ALA A 160 -16.59 -12.09 1.57
N GLN A 161 -17.46 -13.07 1.28
CA GLN A 161 -17.54 -14.32 2.05
C GLN A 161 -16.27 -15.16 1.91
N ALA A 162 -15.74 -15.32 0.69
CA ALA A 162 -14.49 -16.03 0.44
C ALA A 162 -13.30 -15.36 1.15
N ALA A 163 -13.17 -14.04 1.02
CA ALA A 163 -12.14 -13.28 1.72
C ALA A 163 -12.30 -13.37 3.25
N GLY A 164 -13.53 -13.26 3.76
CA GLY A 164 -13.85 -13.37 5.19
C GLY A 164 -13.51 -14.73 5.78
N ALA A 165 -13.69 -15.82 5.02
CA ALA A 165 -13.30 -17.16 5.42
C ALA A 165 -11.77 -17.30 5.54
N ALA A 166 -11.02 -16.81 4.55
CA ALA A 166 -9.55 -16.78 4.61
C ALA A 166 -9.03 -15.94 5.79
N ILE A 167 -9.63 -14.77 6.03
CA ILE A 167 -9.34 -13.92 7.21
C ILE A 167 -9.62 -14.66 8.52
N SER A 168 -10.72 -15.39 8.60
CA SER A 168 -11.10 -16.15 9.80
C SER A 168 -10.10 -17.27 10.09
N ALA A 169 -9.68 -18.02 9.05
CA ALA A 169 -8.64 -19.04 9.18
C ALA A 169 -7.30 -18.43 9.62
N PHE A 170 -6.87 -17.34 8.98
CA PHE A 170 -5.64 -16.63 9.34
C PHE A 170 -5.63 -16.13 10.80
N ASN A 171 -6.77 -15.62 11.27
CA ASN A 171 -6.91 -15.18 12.66
C ASN A 171 -6.93 -16.34 13.65
N ALA A 172 -7.45 -17.51 13.28
CA ALA A 172 -7.41 -18.71 14.11
C ALA A 172 -5.98 -19.22 14.31
N GLU A 173 -5.09 -18.96 13.35
CA GLU A 173 -3.64 -19.22 13.44
C GLU A 173 -2.85 -18.14 14.19
N GLY A 174 -3.52 -17.16 14.80
CA GLY A 174 -2.87 -16.10 15.58
C GLY A 174 -2.61 -14.78 14.82
N GLY A 175 -3.09 -14.66 13.59
CA GLY A 175 -3.06 -13.41 12.83
C GLY A 175 -1.66 -12.96 12.41
N SER A 176 -1.41 -11.64 12.45
CA SER A 176 -0.10 -11.03 12.15
C SER A 176 0.48 -10.37 13.41
N TYR A 177 1.51 -11.00 14.01
CA TYR A 177 2.19 -10.52 15.22
C TYR A 177 1.26 -10.17 16.39
N GLY A 178 0.21 -10.97 16.60
CA GLY A 178 -0.80 -10.75 17.65
C GLY A 178 -1.93 -9.80 17.25
N ARG A 179 -1.90 -9.23 16.03
CA ARG A 179 -3.01 -8.44 15.48
C ARG A 179 -3.98 -9.33 14.72
N ARG A 180 -5.28 -9.12 14.97
CA ARG A 180 -6.37 -9.75 14.20
C ARG A 180 -6.69 -8.94 12.97
N VAL A 181 -6.95 -9.61 11.86
CA VAL A 181 -7.45 -8.96 10.66
C VAL A 181 -8.98 -8.82 10.75
N ILE A 182 -9.49 -7.62 10.51
CA ILE A 182 -10.92 -7.29 10.59
C ILE A 182 -11.38 -6.58 9.32
N ALA A 183 -12.69 -6.59 9.06
CA ALA A 183 -13.25 -5.73 8.02
C ALA A 183 -13.41 -4.29 8.56
N GLY A 184 -13.10 -3.28 7.75
CA GLY A 184 -13.29 -1.86 8.11
C GLY A 184 -13.34 -0.94 6.88
N GLN A 185 -14.12 0.15 6.99
CA GLN A 185 -14.31 1.12 5.91
C GLN A 185 -13.07 2.00 5.68
N GLU A 186 -12.28 2.26 6.74
CA GLU A 186 -10.98 2.91 6.68
C GLU A 186 -9.87 1.87 6.84
N GLY A 187 -9.81 0.91 5.91
CA GLY A 187 -8.88 -0.21 5.96
C GLY A 187 -7.45 0.17 5.61
N PHE A 188 -6.50 -0.61 6.13
CA PHE A 188 -5.10 -0.61 5.75
C PHE A 188 -4.90 -0.82 4.25
N VAL A 189 -5.68 -1.70 3.64
CA VAL A 189 -5.74 -1.84 2.17
C VAL A 189 -7.16 -2.15 1.71
N ASP A 190 -7.43 -1.84 0.44
CA ASP A 190 -8.61 -2.32 -0.28
C ASP A 190 -8.32 -3.70 -0.87
N LEU A 191 -8.89 -4.73 -0.25
CA LEU A 191 -8.72 -6.10 -0.69
C LEU A 191 -9.40 -6.34 -2.04
N GLY A 192 -10.49 -5.64 -2.35
CA GLY A 192 -11.15 -5.74 -3.65
C GLY A 192 -10.27 -5.23 -4.78
N SER A 193 -9.62 -4.08 -4.60
CA SER A 193 -8.65 -3.55 -5.57
C SER A 193 -7.47 -4.51 -5.75
N LEU A 194 -6.87 -4.99 -4.65
CA LEU A 194 -5.74 -5.92 -4.70
C LEU A 194 -6.10 -7.23 -5.42
N LEU A 195 -7.26 -7.81 -5.11
CA LEU A 195 -7.74 -9.01 -5.78
C LEU A 195 -7.97 -8.77 -7.27
N GLY A 196 -8.50 -7.60 -7.63
CA GLY A 196 -8.66 -7.18 -9.03
C GLY A 196 -7.35 -7.20 -9.81
N ASP A 197 -6.29 -6.62 -9.23
CA ASP A 197 -4.96 -6.55 -9.83
C ASP A 197 -4.30 -7.93 -9.92
N LEU A 198 -4.42 -8.74 -8.87
CA LEU A 198 -3.80 -10.07 -8.82
C LEU A 198 -4.51 -11.10 -9.69
N ARG A 199 -5.81 -10.94 -9.96
CA ARG A 199 -6.60 -11.91 -10.75
C ARG A 199 -6.01 -12.14 -12.14
N GLY A 200 -5.59 -11.07 -12.82
CA GLY A 200 -4.95 -11.19 -14.15
C GLY A 200 -3.61 -11.94 -14.11
N ARG A 201 -2.82 -11.75 -13.05
CA ARG A 201 -1.55 -12.46 -12.85
C ARG A 201 -1.76 -13.93 -12.48
N LEU A 202 -2.77 -14.22 -11.64
CA LEU A 202 -3.15 -15.58 -11.28
C LEU A 202 -3.61 -16.36 -12.52
N SER A 203 -4.41 -15.71 -13.37
CA SER A 203 -4.86 -16.24 -14.65
C SER A 203 -3.70 -16.74 -15.52
N ALA A 204 -2.69 -15.90 -15.70
CA ALA A 204 -1.51 -16.24 -16.48
C ALA A 204 -0.70 -17.38 -15.83
N ALA A 205 -0.56 -17.36 -14.50
CA ALA A 205 0.11 -18.43 -13.76
C ALA A 205 -0.63 -19.78 -13.89
N GLU A 206 -1.96 -19.79 -13.85
CA GLU A 206 -2.78 -21.00 -14.10
C GLU A 206 -2.51 -21.57 -15.50
N GLU A 207 -2.49 -20.71 -16.52
CA GLU A 207 -2.26 -21.11 -17.92
C GLU A 207 -0.85 -21.64 -18.15
N ASP A 208 0.17 -21.00 -17.57
CA ASP A 208 1.56 -21.44 -17.68
C ASP A 208 1.79 -22.76 -16.94
N GLN A 209 1.17 -22.95 -15.77
CA GLN A 209 1.24 -24.21 -15.04
C GLN A 209 0.47 -25.34 -15.77
N ALA A 210 -0.68 -25.03 -16.37
CA ALA A 210 -1.43 -26.00 -17.17
C ALA A 210 -0.66 -26.43 -18.43
N ARG A 211 -0.01 -25.48 -19.11
CA ARG A 211 0.86 -25.77 -20.27
C ARG A 211 2.02 -26.67 -19.86
N SER A 212 2.73 -26.30 -18.81
CA SER A 212 3.86 -27.08 -18.27
C SER A 212 3.42 -28.49 -17.88
N ALA A 213 2.26 -28.64 -17.23
CA ALA A 213 1.72 -29.95 -16.89
C ALA A 213 1.39 -30.78 -18.14
N SER A 214 0.75 -30.18 -19.15
CA SER A 214 0.38 -30.89 -20.40
C SER A 214 1.58 -31.41 -21.19
N GLU A 215 2.69 -30.67 -21.20
CA GLU A 215 3.93 -31.08 -21.86
C GLU A 215 4.58 -32.28 -21.19
N VAL A 216 4.51 -32.36 -19.86
CA VAL A 216 5.12 -33.45 -19.08
C VAL A 216 4.26 -34.72 -19.09
N SER A 217 2.94 -34.58 -19.10
CA SER A 217 2.01 -35.66 -18.77
C SER A 217 1.08 -36.09 -19.91
N GLY A 218 0.99 -35.31 -20.99
CA GLY A 218 0.07 -35.56 -22.11
C GLY A 218 -1.41 -35.34 -21.76
N TRP A 219 -1.74 -34.61 -20.69
CA TRP A 219 -3.12 -34.37 -20.26
C TRP A 219 -3.79 -33.20 -21.00
N GLN A 220 -5.12 -33.31 -21.09
CA GLN A 220 -5.98 -32.24 -21.57
C GLN A 220 -6.53 -31.46 -20.37
N ALA A 221 -6.16 -30.18 -20.25
CA ALA A 221 -6.67 -29.32 -19.18
C ALA A 221 -8.17 -29.06 -19.36
N LEU A 222 -8.91 -29.06 -18.24
CA LEU A 222 -10.30 -28.60 -18.24
C LEU A 222 -10.38 -27.11 -18.62
N PRO A 223 -11.48 -26.66 -19.27
CA PRO A 223 -11.71 -25.24 -19.49
C PRO A 223 -11.72 -24.47 -18.17
N ARG A 224 -10.98 -23.36 -18.16
CA ARG A 224 -10.73 -22.50 -17.00
C ARG A 224 -11.99 -21.95 -16.32
N ASP A 225 -13.04 -21.76 -17.13
CA ASP A 225 -14.32 -21.18 -16.73
C ASP A 225 -15.43 -22.23 -16.64
N ASP A 226 -15.10 -23.53 -16.60
CA ASP A 226 -16.13 -24.54 -16.40
C ASP A 226 -16.63 -24.48 -14.94
N PRO A 227 -17.87 -24.00 -14.69
CA PRO A 227 -18.39 -23.88 -13.33
C PRO A 227 -18.56 -25.24 -12.65
N LYS A 228 -18.50 -26.34 -13.41
CA LYS A 228 -18.60 -27.71 -12.92
C LYS A 228 -17.23 -28.36 -12.72
N ALA A 229 -16.11 -27.70 -13.03
CA ALA A 229 -14.77 -28.28 -12.88
C ALA A 229 -14.53 -28.92 -11.49
N PRO A 230 -14.89 -28.28 -10.36
CA PRO A 230 -14.74 -28.90 -9.03
C PRO A 230 -15.56 -30.20 -8.87
N LEU A 231 -16.75 -30.26 -9.48
CA LEU A 231 -17.61 -31.44 -9.44
C LEU A 231 -17.12 -32.55 -10.38
N GLN A 232 -16.58 -32.19 -11.55
CA GLN A 232 -16.02 -33.13 -12.52
C GLN A 232 -14.77 -33.82 -11.97
N LEU A 233 -13.90 -33.08 -11.28
CA LEU A 233 -12.76 -33.66 -10.54
C LEU A 233 -13.22 -34.69 -9.52
N ARG A 234 -14.25 -34.34 -8.74
CA ARG A 234 -14.79 -35.24 -7.72
C ARG A 234 -15.40 -36.52 -8.31
N ARG A 235 -15.93 -36.46 -9.52
CA ARG A 235 -16.50 -37.61 -10.25
C ARG A 235 -15.45 -38.45 -10.97
N GLY A 236 -14.24 -37.91 -11.11
CA GLY A 236 -13.16 -38.53 -11.85
C GLY A 236 -13.26 -38.39 -13.37
N ASP A 237 -14.11 -37.48 -13.85
CA ASP A 237 -14.34 -37.26 -15.29
C ASP A 237 -13.17 -36.49 -15.95
N ALA A 238 -12.32 -35.84 -15.15
CA ALA A 238 -11.16 -35.09 -15.60
C ALA A 238 -9.86 -35.81 -15.23
N ARG A 239 -8.87 -35.78 -16.14
CA ARG A 239 -7.53 -36.36 -15.91
C ARG A 239 -6.64 -35.43 -15.11
N ALA A 240 -6.68 -34.13 -15.40
CA ALA A 240 -5.97 -33.12 -14.62
C ALA A 240 -6.60 -31.74 -14.69
N PHE A 241 -6.38 -30.94 -13.65
CA PHE A 241 -6.88 -29.57 -13.51
C PHE A 241 -5.86 -28.72 -12.75
N VAL A 242 -5.59 -27.51 -13.25
CA VAL A 242 -4.91 -26.47 -12.48
C VAL A 242 -5.95 -25.55 -11.88
N GLY A 243 -5.88 -25.34 -10.57
CA GLY A 243 -6.76 -24.40 -9.92
C GLY A 243 -6.29 -24.00 -8.54
N PRO A 244 -7.16 -23.41 -7.70
CA PRO A 244 -6.82 -22.90 -6.39
C PRO A 244 -6.16 -23.95 -5.50
N ALA A 245 -5.31 -23.53 -4.57
CA ALA A 245 -4.65 -24.41 -3.62
C ALA A 245 -5.66 -25.27 -2.82
N PRO A 246 -5.28 -26.48 -2.37
CA PRO A 246 -6.21 -27.45 -1.78
C PRO A 246 -7.05 -26.93 -0.60
N PRO A 247 -6.51 -26.13 0.35
CA PRO A 247 -7.33 -25.55 1.42
C PRO A 247 -8.49 -24.71 0.89
N SER A 248 -8.25 -23.94 -0.17
CA SER A 248 -9.24 -23.04 -0.78
C SER A 248 -10.27 -23.80 -1.61
N LEU A 249 -9.83 -24.82 -2.36
CA LEU A 249 -10.76 -25.66 -3.11
C LEU A 249 -11.67 -26.47 -2.17
N ASN A 250 -11.10 -27.04 -1.10
CA ASN A 250 -11.86 -27.76 -0.07
C ASN A 250 -12.87 -26.86 0.63
N TRP A 251 -12.48 -25.63 0.97
CA TRP A 251 -13.40 -24.63 1.51
C TRP A 251 -14.57 -24.38 0.56
N ALA A 252 -14.30 -24.15 -0.73
CA ALA A 252 -15.36 -23.86 -1.69
C ALA A 252 -16.32 -25.05 -1.85
N LEU A 253 -15.79 -26.27 -1.98
CA LEU A 253 -16.60 -27.49 -2.04
C LEU A 253 -17.48 -27.68 -0.80
N ALA A 254 -16.94 -27.44 0.40
CA ALA A 254 -17.68 -27.57 1.66
C ALA A 254 -18.81 -26.55 1.79
N ASN A 255 -18.69 -25.39 1.14
CA ASN A 255 -19.66 -24.29 1.21
C ASN A 255 -20.54 -24.17 -0.04
N GLY A 256 -20.41 -25.08 -1.01
CA GLY A 256 -21.13 -25.00 -2.29
C GLY A 256 -20.77 -23.76 -3.11
N ALA A 257 -19.57 -23.19 -2.90
CA ALA A 257 -19.07 -22.04 -3.62
C ALA A 257 -18.42 -22.45 -4.95
N ASP A 258 -18.37 -21.51 -5.89
CA ASP A 258 -17.77 -21.72 -7.20
C ASP A 258 -16.23 -21.61 -7.18
N LEU A 259 -15.64 -21.84 -8.35
CA LEU A 259 -14.19 -21.79 -8.51
C LEU A 259 -13.61 -20.37 -8.34
N GLU A 260 -14.37 -19.33 -8.67
CA GLU A 260 -13.92 -17.95 -8.50
C GLU A 260 -13.83 -17.59 -7.01
N ALA A 261 -14.80 -18.02 -6.21
CA ALA A 261 -14.74 -17.90 -4.76
C ALA A 261 -13.52 -18.64 -4.18
N ALA A 262 -13.19 -19.83 -4.70
CA ALA A 262 -11.98 -20.56 -4.31
C ALA A 262 -10.68 -19.79 -4.67
N ARG A 263 -10.62 -19.13 -5.84
CA ARG A 263 -9.49 -18.28 -6.23
C ARG A 263 -9.35 -17.07 -5.31
N ILE A 264 -10.46 -16.39 -5.01
CA ILE A 264 -10.48 -15.25 -4.07
C ILE A 264 -10.01 -15.68 -2.68
N HIS A 265 -10.47 -16.83 -2.21
CA HIS A 265 -10.01 -17.40 -0.94
C HIS A 265 -8.49 -17.65 -0.96
N ALA A 266 -7.96 -18.27 -2.03
CA ALA A 266 -6.53 -18.54 -2.18
C ALA A 266 -5.68 -17.27 -2.23
N LEU A 267 -6.07 -16.28 -3.05
CA LEU A 267 -5.35 -15.00 -3.14
C LEU A 267 -5.41 -14.24 -1.82
N THR A 268 -6.56 -14.23 -1.14
CA THR A 268 -6.69 -13.60 0.17
C THR A 268 -5.74 -14.26 1.17
N ALA A 269 -5.66 -15.60 1.20
CA ALA A 269 -4.74 -16.32 2.06
C ALA A 269 -3.26 -15.94 1.80
N LEU A 270 -2.84 -15.78 0.53
CA LEU A 270 -1.49 -15.33 0.21
C LEU A 270 -1.22 -13.89 0.66
N ILE A 271 -2.16 -12.97 0.42
CA ILE A 271 -2.04 -11.56 0.86
C ILE A 271 -1.89 -11.49 2.39
N LEU A 272 -2.64 -12.31 3.12
CA LEU A 272 -2.56 -12.39 4.58
C LEU A 272 -1.23 -13.01 5.05
N GLN A 273 -0.69 -13.98 4.31
CA GLN A 273 0.64 -14.49 4.60
C GLN A 273 1.72 -13.43 4.40
N GLU A 274 1.64 -12.61 3.35
CA GLU A 274 2.53 -11.45 3.19
C GLU A 274 2.38 -10.43 4.33
N LEU A 275 1.15 -10.24 4.83
CA LEU A 275 0.90 -9.38 5.99
C LEU A 275 1.61 -9.92 7.25
N ARG A 276 1.68 -11.24 7.41
CA ARG A 276 2.43 -11.93 8.48
C ARG A 276 3.94 -11.87 8.26
N LEU A 277 4.43 -11.91 7.03
CA LEU A 277 5.86 -11.78 6.73
C LEU A 277 6.36 -10.34 6.89
N SER A 278 5.47 -9.35 6.74
CA SER A 278 5.79 -7.92 6.79
C SER A 278 6.26 -7.39 8.15
N GLY A 279 6.23 -8.19 9.22
CA GLY A 279 6.76 -7.78 10.51
C GLY A 279 5.80 -6.92 11.35
N ARG A 280 6.31 -6.45 12.50
CA ARG A 280 5.59 -5.51 13.38
C ARG A 280 5.50 -4.10 12.78
N ASN A 281 6.50 -3.72 11.98
CA ASN A 281 6.66 -2.41 11.34
C ASN A 281 5.99 -2.43 9.95
N LEU A 282 4.68 -2.64 9.95
CA LEU A 282 3.87 -2.69 8.74
C LEU A 282 3.60 -1.26 8.23
N GLY A 283 3.94 -1.01 6.98
CA GLY A 283 3.61 0.22 6.25
C GLY A 283 2.92 -0.13 4.93
N ARG A 284 1.92 0.67 4.56
CA ARG A 284 1.05 0.45 3.39
C ARG A 284 1.86 0.35 2.10
N SER A 285 2.72 1.32 1.81
CA SER A 285 3.46 1.34 0.53
C SER A 285 4.42 0.15 0.41
N ALA A 286 5.20 -0.14 1.45
CA ALA A 286 6.10 -1.30 1.46
C ALA A 286 5.35 -2.64 1.33
N PHE A 287 4.15 -2.73 1.92
CA PHE A 287 3.29 -3.90 1.77
C PHE A 287 2.78 -4.03 0.33
N LEU A 288 2.24 -2.95 -0.26
CA LEU A 288 1.74 -2.95 -1.64
C LEU A 288 2.85 -3.29 -2.66
N GLU A 289 4.07 -2.80 -2.44
CA GLU A 289 5.21 -3.16 -3.29
C GLU A 289 5.49 -4.68 -3.27
N ARG A 290 5.44 -5.30 -2.09
CA ARG A 290 5.58 -6.76 -1.96
C ARG A 290 4.45 -7.50 -2.66
N ILE A 291 3.21 -7.05 -2.51
CA ILE A 291 2.05 -7.63 -3.23
C ILE A 291 2.24 -7.52 -4.76
N GLY A 292 2.79 -6.40 -5.25
CA GLY A 292 3.14 -6.21 -6.66
C GLY A 292 4.14 -7.26 -7.18
N LYS A 293 4.97 -7.82 -6.30
CA LYS A 293 6.01 -8.83 -6.62
C LYS A 293 5.64 -10.24 -6.15
N LEU A 294 4.42 -10.44 -5.65
CA LEU A 294 3.97 -11.69 -5.04
C LEU A 294 4.10 -12.89 -5.98
N ASP A 295 4.71 -13.97 -5.50
CA ASP A 295 4.67 -15.27 -6.19
C ASP A 295 3.28 -15.90 -5.99
N LEU A 296 2.63 -16.24 -7.10
CA LEU A 296 1.28 -16.79 -7.10
C LEU A 296 1.24 -18.31 -7.20
N ALA A 297 2.38 -18.98 -7.42
CA ALA A 297 2.44 -20.43 -7.45
C ALA A 297 1.84 -21.09 -6.19
N PRO A 298 2.03 -20.57 -4.96
CA PRO A 298 1.42 -21.16 -3.77
C PRO A 298 -0.10 -21.03 -3.68
N ALA A 299 -0.74 -20.18 -4.51
CA ALA A 299 -2.20 -20.12 -4.62
C ALA A 299 -2.76 -21.19 -5.56
N LEU A 300 -1.92 -21.95 -6.25
CA LEU A 300 -2.31 -22.91 -7.27
C LEU A 300 -1.90 -24.35 -6.90
N ALA A 301 -2.61 -25.31 -7.46
CA ALA A 301 -2.28 -26.72 -7.41
C ALA A 301 -2.70 -27.43 -8.69
N ILE A 302 -1.95 -28.48 -9.03
CA ILE A 302 -2.33 -29.45 -10.05
C ILE A 302 -3.08 -30.57 -9.34
N TYR A 303 -4.29 -30.85 -9.81
CA TYR A 303 -5.13 -31.95 -9.35
C TYR A 303 -5.09 -33.01 -10.42
N GLU A 304 -4.63 -34.19 -10.05
CA GLU A 304 -4.55 -35.36 -10.93
C GLU A 304 -5.56 -36.38 -10.43
N ASN A 305 -6.25 -37.04 -11.35
CA ASN A 305 -7.08 -38.18 -10.99
C ASN A 305 -6.27 -39.46 -11.22
N ASP A 306 -5.86 -40.12 -10.13
CA ASP A 306 -5.15 -41.42 -10.14
C ASP A 306 -6.00 -42.59 -10.68
N ALA A 307 -7.24 -42.33 -11.13
CA ALA A 307 -8.05 -43.32 -11.81
C ALA A 307 -7.43 -43.63 -13.19
N GLY A 308 -6.45 -44.54 -13.19
CA GLY A 308 -5.99 -45.24 -14.38
C GLY A 308 -7.14 -45.99 -15.07
N PRO A 309 -6.96 -46.35 -16.36
CA PRO A 309 -7.93 -47.17 -17.08
C PRO A 309 -8.20 -48.51 -16.41
#